data_AF-A0A7S1PCC5-F1
#
_entry.id   AF-A0A7S1PCC5-F1
#
_cell.length_a   1.000
_cell.length_b   1.000
_cell.length_c   1.000
_cell.angle_alpha   90.00
_cell.angle_beta   90.00
_cell.angle_gamma   90.00
#
_symmetry.space_group_name_H-M   'P 1'
#
loop_
_entity.id
_entity.type
_entity.pdbx_description
1 polymer ?
#
loop_
_entity_poly.entity_id
_entity_poly.type
_entity_poly.pdbx_seq_one_letter_code
_entity_poly.pdbx_strand_id
1 'polypeptide(L)'
;QPADHQAFKYIANAAKLTAPQIERPPLGFDWVCEVLKAQGFPGIASEMEIAKASYFLRRKEFDQAIDALKAFEKKDPSLMARTATNLSFIYFLESDYNQAE
;
A
#
# COMPACT_ATOMS: atom_id res chain seq x y z
N GLN A 1 -2.27 5.60 25.16
CA GLN A 1 -2.25 7.03 25.56
C GLN A 1 -1.99 7.89 24.32
N PRO A 2 -2.27 9.20 24.31
CA PRO A 2 -2.08 10.06 23.12
C PRO A 2 -0.63 10.12 22.58
N ALA A 3 0.38 9.88 23.43
CA ALA A 3 1.79 9.81 23.02
C ALA A 3 2.08 8.64 22.06
N ASP A 4 1.45 7.49 22.27
CA ASP A 4 1.64 6.30 21.43
C ASP A 4 1.19 6.58 19.99
N HIS A 5 0.05 7.28 19.83
CA HIS A 5 -0.50 7.62 18.52
C HIS A 5 0.43 8.51 17.69
N GLN A 6 1.17 9.41 18.33
CA GLN A 6 2.13 10.26 17.64
C GLN A 6 3.37 9.47 17.19
N ALA A 7 3.82 8.52 18.00
CA ALA A 7 4.91 7.61 17.63
C ALA A 7 4.53 6.75 16.41
N PHE A 8 3.32 6.18 16.39
CA PHE A 8 2.80 5.43 15.23
C PHE A 8 2.83 6.26 13.95
N LYS A 9 2.41 7.53 14.02
CA LYS A 9 2.45 8.45 12.87
C LYS A 9 3.86 8.68 12.34
N TYR A 10 4.83 8.91 13.22
CA TYR A 10 6.21 9.14 12.80
C TYR A 10 6.82 7.92 12.13
N ILE A 11 6.57 6.73 12.68
CA ILE A 11 7.04 5.47 12.08
C ILE A 11 6.38 5.27 10.70
N ALA A 12 5.07 5.45 10.59
CA ALA A 12 4.35 5.31 9.33
C ALA A 12 4.84 6.31 8.27
N ASN A 13 5.06 7.57 8.65
CA ASN A 13 5.56 8.59 7.72
C ASN A 13 6.99 8.30 7.25
N ALA A 14 7.87 7.90 8.17
CA ALA A 14 9.23 7.51 7.83
C ALA A 14 9.25 6.30 6.89
N ALA A 15 8.42 5.29 7.14
CA ALA A 15 8.27 4.12 6.29
C ALA A 15 7.82 4.50 4.87
N LYS A 16 6.79 5.35 4.73
CA LYS A 16 6.28 5.83 3.43
C LYS A 16 7.31 6.65 2.64
N LEU A 17 8.14 7.42 3.33
CA LEU A 17 9.19 8.24 2.70
C LEU A 17 10.38 7.40 2.24
N THR A 18 10.76 6.40 3.02
CA THR A 18 11.97 5.59 2.78
C THR A 18 11.72 4.43 1.83
N ALA A 19 10.60 3.73 1.93
CA ALA A 19 10.31 2.54 1.11
C ALA A 19 10.46 2.75 -0.41
N PRO A 20 10.01 3.87 -1.02
CA PRO A 20 10.20 4.10 -2.46
C PRO A 20 11.65 4.41 -2.88
N GLN A 21 12.52 4.74 -1.91
CA GLN A 21 13.91 5.13 -2.13
C GLN A 21 14.88 3.95 -1.91
N ILE A 22 14.39 2.85 -1.33
CA ILE A 22 15.17 1.65 -1.06
C ILE A 22 15.08 0.74 -2.29
N GLU A 23 16.23 0.48 -2.91
CA GLU A 23 16.38 -0.36 -4.10
C GLU A 23 15.46 0.06 -5.27
N ARG A 24 15.16 -0.85 -6.20
CA ARG A 24 14.13 -0.64 -7.21
C ARG A 24 12.77 -1.01 -6.60
N PRO A 25 11.78 -0.10 -6.56
CA PRO A 25 10.41 -0.45 -6.20
C PRO A 25 9.93 -1.61 -7.08
N PRO A 26 9.24 -2.61 -6.52
CA PRO A 26 8.60 -2.63 -5.21
C PRO A 26 9.43 -3.11 -4.01
N LEU A 27 10.68 -3.55 -4.20
CA LEU A 27 11.43 -4.30 -3.18
C LEU A 27 11.56 -3.56 -1.84
N GLY A 28 11.76 -2.25 -1.87
CA GLY A 28 11.82 -1.43 -0.67
C GLY A 28 10.53 -1.43 0.18
N PHE A 29 9.35 -1.55 -0.45
CA PHE A 29 8.10 -1.70 0.29
C PHE A 29 8.00 -3.04 1.01
N ASP A 30 8.42 -4.11 0.35
CA ASP A 30 8.35 -5.46 0.93
C ASP A 30 9.32 -5.58 2.11
N TRP A 31 10.54 -5.07 1.96
CA TRP A 31 11.53 -5.03 3.05
C TRP A 31 11.04 -4.20 4.25
N VAL A 32 10.51 -2.98 4.03
CA VAL A 32 9.98 -2.15 5.13
C VAL A 32 8.82 -2.84 5.83
N CYS A 33 7.92 -3.51 5.11
CA CYS A 33 6.83 -4.29 5.68
C CYS A 33 7.33 -5.45 6.56
N GLU A 34 8.37 -6.17 6.14
CA GLU A 34 8.99 -7.24 6.92
C GLU A 34 9.61 -6.70 8.21
N VAL A 35 10.37 -5.60 8.13
CA VAL A 35 10.97 -4.95 9.30
C VAL A 35 9.90 -4.48 10.28
N LEU A 36 8.84 -3.82 9.81
CA LEU A 36 7.75 -3.35 10.67
C LEU A 36 7.04 -4.51 11.38
N LYS A 37 6.79 -5.62 10.69
CA LYS A 37 6.20 -6.83 11.30
C LYS A 37 7.12 -7.40 12.38
N ALA A 38 8.42 -7.52 12.10
CA ALA A 38 9.40 -8.03 13.05
C ALA A 38 9.56 -7.14 14.30
N GLN A 39 9.38 -5.83 14.16
CA GLN A 39 9.49 -4.86 15.26
C GLN A 39 8.17 -4.63 16.00
N GLY A 40 7.12 -5.41 15.74
CA GLY A 40 5.85 -5.33 16.46
C GLY A 40 4.88 -4.25 15.96
N PHE A 41 5.02 -3.81 14.71
CA PHE A 41 4.14 -2.83 14.06
C PHE A 41 3.33 -3.41 12.88
N PRO A 42 2.58 -4.52 13.04
CA PRO A 42 1.85 -5.15 11.95
C PRO A 42 0.76 -4.24 11.34
N GLY A 43 0.17 -3.34 12.13
CA GLY A 43 -0.80 -2.36 11.64
C GLY A 43 -0.19 -1.33 10.69
N ILE A 44 1.05 -0.88 10.96
CA ILE A 44 1.76 0.03 10.05
C ILE A 44 2.20 -0.73 8.79
N ALA A 45 2.63 -1.98 8.93
CA ALA A 45 2.95 -2.82 7.78
C ALA A 45 1.73 -3.00 6.86
N SER A 46 0.54 -3.21 7.43
CA SER A 46 -0.72 -3.26 6.68
C SER A 46 -1.00 -1.96 5.92
N GLU A 47 -0.74 -0.80 6.55
CA GLU A 47 -0.86 0.52 5.88
C GLU A 47 0.15 0.69 4.74
N MET A 48 1.36 0.16 4.91
CA MET A 48 2.42 0.20 3.88
C MET A 48 2.07 -0.65 2.65
N GLU A 49 1.33 -1.75 2.80
CA GLU A 49 0.84 -2.54 1.66
C GLU A 49 -0.17 -1.73 0.81
N ILE A 50 -1.02 -0.90 1.43
CA ILE A 50 -1.89 0.04 0.70
C ILE A 50 -1.06 1.16 0.04
N ALA A 51 -0.03 1.65 0.74
CA ALA A 51 0.87 2.67 0.19
C ALA A 51 1.63 2.17 -1.05
N LYS A 52 1.98 0.88 -1.10
CA LYS A 52 2.56 0.20 -2.27
C LYS A 52 1.61 0.22 -3.47
N ALA A 53 0.34 -0.11 -3.28
CA ALA A 53 -0.66 -0.01 -4.36
C ALA A 53 -0.79 1.45 -4.85
N SER A 54 -0.85 2.41 -3.92
CA SER A 54 -0.92 3.83 -4.26
C SER A 54 0.31 4.35 -5.01
N TYR A 55 1.49 3.75 -4.76
CA TYR A 55 2.71 4.07 -5.49
C TYR A 55 2.60 3.71 -6.98
N PHE A 56 2.08 2.52 -7.28
CA PHE A 56 1.85 2.07 -8.65
C PHE A 56 0.77 2.90 -9.37
N LEU A 57 -0.33 3.22 -8.69
CA LEU A 57 -1.40 4.04 -9.27
C LEU A 57 -0.91 5.42 -9.73
N ARG A 58 -0.08 6.10 -8.94
CA ARG A 58 0.49 7.41 -9.32
C ARG A 58 1.38 7.34 -10.57
N ARG A 59 1.86 6.15 -10.92
CA ARG A 59 2.70 5.87 -12.08
C ARG A 59 1.91 5.28 -13.24
N LYS A 60 0.59 5.16 -13.11
CA LYS A 60 -0.32 4.49 -14.07
C LYS A 60 0.03 3.02 -14.31
N GLU A 61 0.67 2.39 -13.33
CA GLU A 61 1.03 0.97 -13.31
C GLU A 61 -0.16 0.17 -12.74
N PHE A 62 -1.27 0.11 -13.47
CA PHE A 62 -2.56 -0.40 -12.96
C PHE A 62 -2.53 -1.88 -12.58
N ASP A 63 -1.93 -2.75 -13.41
CA ASP A 63 -1.78 -4.18 -13.12
C ASP A 63 -1.06 -4.43 -11.78
N GLN A 64 0.05 -3.70 -11.56
CA GLN A 64 0.86 -3.84 -10.35
C GLN A 64 0.11 -3.31 -9.11
N ALA A 65 -0.73 -2.27 -9.27
CA ALA A 65 -1.61 -1.79 -8.20
C ALA A 65 -2.69 -2.82 -7.84
N ILE A 66 -3.29 -3.47 -8.84
CA ILE A 66 -4.29 -4.52 -8.67
C ILE A 66 -3.69 -5.71 -7.93
N ASP A 67 -2.50 -6.17 -8.34
CA ASP A 67 -1.82 -7.30 -7.71
C ASP A 67 -1.47 -7.01 -6.24
N ALA A 68 -1.01 -5.79 -5.94
CA ALA A 68 -0.74 -5.37 -4.58
C ALA A 68 -2.01 -5.40 -3.69
N LEU A 69 -3.15 -4.92 -4.20
CA LEU A 69 -4.42 -4.93 -3.47
C LEU A 69 -4.99 -6.35 -3.31
N LYS A 70 -4.90 -7.21 -4.32
CA LYS A 70 -5.32 -8.62 -4.21
C LYS A 70 -4.49 -9.39 -3.18
N ALA A 71 -3.19 -9.12 -3.11
CA ALA A 71 -2.32 -9.72 -2.10
C ALA A 71 -2.69 -9.30 -0.68
N PHE A 72 -3.21 -8.07 -0.52
CA PHE A 72 -3.71 -7.55 0.74
C PHE A 72 -5.03 -8.21 1.16
N GLU A 73 -5.94 -8.39 0.21
CA GLU A 73 -7.26 -9.01 0.41
C GLU A 73 -7.17 -10.43 0.98
N LYS A 74 -6.18 -11.21 0.55
CA LYS A 74 -5.94 -12.58 1.04
C LYS A 74 -5.53 -12.66 2.52
N LYS A 75 -5.10 -11.55 3.13
CA LYS A 75 -4.59 -11.52 4.51
C LYS A 75 -5.66 -11.23 5.55
N ASP A 76 -6.73 -10.54 5.19
CA ASP A 76 -7.80 -10.17 6.11
C ASP A 76 -9.16 -10.03 5.39
N PRO A 77 -10.09 -10.98 5.59
CA PRO A 77 -11.44 -10.93 5.02
C PRO A 77 -12.24 -9.69 5.42
N SER A 78 -11.93 -9.05 6.56
CA SER A 78 -12.60 -7.81 6.98
C SER A 78 -12.23 -6.61 6.11
N LEU A 79 -11.14 -6.72 5.34
CA LEU A 79 -10.64 -5.69 4.42
C LEU A 79 -11.16 -5.89 2.98
N MET A 80 -11.95 -6.95 2.74
CA MET A 80 -12.49 -7.30 1.43
C MET A 80 -13.38 -6.20 0.85
N ALA A 81 -14.29 -5.61 1.65
CA ALA A 81 -15.15 -4.53 1.18
C ALA A 81 -14.37 -3.27 0.75
N ARG A 82 -13.29 -2.95 1.49
CA ARG A 82 -12.42 -1.81 1.16
C ARG A 82 -11.62 -2.07 -0.10
N THR A 83 -11.11 -3.28 -0.24
CA THR A 83 -10.31 -3.69 -1.40
C THR A 83 -11.17 -3.77 -2.66
N ALA A 84 -12.39 -4.31 -2.58
CA ALA A 84 -13.35 -4.30 -3.68
C ALA A 84 -13.71 -2.88 -4.16
N THR A 85 -13.84 -1.93 -3.22
CA THR A 85 -14.08 -0.51 -3.55
C THR A 85 -12.87 0.09 -4.26
N ASN A 86 -11.66 -0.16 -3.75
CA ASN A 86 -10.43 0.31 -4.36
C ASN A 86 -10.22 -0.30 -5.75
N LEU A 87 -10.46 -1.61 -5.93
CA LEU A 87 -10.36 -2.30 -7.22
C LEU A 87 -11.36 -1.75 -8.24
N SER A 88 -12.62 -1.56 -7.84
CA SER A 88 -13.63 -0.94 -8.71
C SER A 88 -13.20 0.45 -9.19
N PHE A 89 -12.62 1.25 -8.29
CA PHE A 89 -12.09 2.57 -8.64
C PHE A 89 -10.90 2.49 -9.60
N ILE A 90 -10.00 1.52 -9.44
CA ILE A 90 -8.87 1.33 -10.35
C ILE A 90 -9.33 0.97 -11.75
N TYR A 91 -10.25 0.02 -11.89
CA TYR A 91 -10.78 -0.35 -13.22
C TYR A 91 -11.51 0.81 -13.90
N PHE A 92 -12.21 1.65 -13.12
CA PHE A 92 -12.79 2.88 -13.63
C PHE A 92 -11.72 3.84 -14.19
N LEU A 93 -10.65 4.09 -13.42
CA LEU A 93 -9.55 4.96 -13.85
C LEU A 93 -8.80 4.42 -15.07
N GLU A 94 -8.59 3.10 -15.14
CA GLU A 94 -7.94 2.44 -16.28
C GLU A 94 -8.79 2.55 -17.55
N SER A 95 -10.11 2.36 -17.43
CA SER A 95 -11.03 2.52 -18.56
C SER A 95 -11.07 3.96 -19.07
N ASP A 96 -11.14 4.95 -18.18
CA ASP A 96 -11.10 6.37 -18.56
C ASP A 96 -9.75 6.74 -19.20
N TYR A 97 -8.64 6.22 -18.67
CA TYR A 97 -7.30 6.44 -19.22
C TYR A 97 -7.20 5.90 -20.66
N ASN A 98 -7.65 4.66 -20.88
CA ASN A 98 -7.63 4.02 -22.19
C ASN A 98 -8.55 4.72 -23.22
N GLN A 99 -9.60 5.43 -22.79
CA GLN A 99 -10.47 6.21 -23.67
C GLN A 99 -9.89 7.59 -24.05
N ALA A 100 -8.93 8.09 -23.26
CA ALA A 100 -8.34 9.41 -23.45
C ALA A 100 -7.05 9.41 -24.30
N GLU A 101 -6.49 8.23 -24.61
CA GLU A 101 -5.30 8.01 -25.44
C GLU A 101 -5.66 7.71 -26.90
#